data_AF-A0A421NYW6-F1
#
_entry.id   AF-A0A421NYW6-F1
#
_cell.length_a   1.000
_cell.length_b   1.000
_cell.length_c   1.000
_cell.angle_alpha   90.00
_cell.angle_beta   90.00
_cell.angle_gamma   90.00
#
_symmetry.space_group_name_H-M   'P 1'
#
loop_
_entity.id
_entity.type
_entity.pdbx_description
1 polymer ?
#
loop_
_entity_poly.entity_id
_entity_poly.type
_entity_poly.pdbx_seq_one_letter_code
_entity_poly.pdbx_strand_id
1 'polypeptide(L)'
;MKNKIKKTFYFLFILLFLFAITTQIFTLNAFKENNGNNKEIYFNDYEFVKKIKKLSPKFENNNQLLEKILEYIVEEIKFIFGNFINQPNLKEKLDFIEKYNIISEFNYSVQQTVYDIDKFILVLPGNTTEFRNFDNYLMAKNNKFHGSKNYSWSMWSPSNFFFLSKHYISFLIENFSKLQKQEKKIKKKELKIQKLTNISQSEKEKLQKEINRQKESLKLERNKILSQAKIIEKQEHEIQRQKNQIKSQEEEIEKQINEVKTLKKDIEKKQNELNSNQKLSEQEKEKLQKEISTLQRQFESYRNKNNFLQKDID
;
A
#
# COMPACT_ATOMS: atom_id res chain seq x y z
N MET A 1 8.01 9.26 -13.15
CA MET A 1 6.85 9.03 -14.05
C MET A 1 6.65 7.56 -14.47
N LYS A 2 7.71 6.84 -14.89
CA LYS A 2 7.62 5.42 -15.35
C LYS A 2 7.00 4.41 -14.35
N ASN A 3 7.20 4.57 -13.04
CA ASN A 3 6.64 3.66 -12.04
C ASN A 3 5.14 3.87 -11.75
N LYS A 4 4.59 5.07 -11.99
CA LYS A 4 3.14 5.29 -11.87
C LYS A 4 2.41 4.59 -12.99
N ILE A 5 2.89 4.72 -14.24
CA ILE A 5 2.29 4.13 -15.44
C ILE A 5 2.28 2.59 -15.38
N LYS A 6 3.37 1.96 -14.90
CA LYS A 6 3.40 0.51 -14.71
C LYS A 6 2.41 0.02 -13.65
N LYS A 7 2.22 0.76 -12.56
CA LYS A 7 1.22 0.42 -11.53
C LYS A 7 -0.21 0.57 -12.04
N THR A 8 -0.52 1.62 -12.82
CA THR A 8 -1.85 1.77 -13.43
C THR A 8 -2.13 0.68 -14.46
N PHE A 9 -1.15 0.28 -15.27
CA PHE A 9 -1.36 -0.78 -16.26
C PHE A 9 -1.58 -2.16 -15.61
N TYR A 10 -0.82 -2.49 -14.56
CA TYR A 10 -1.00 -3.73 -13.81
C TYR A 10 -2.33 -3.76 -13.06
N PHE A 11 -2.76 -2.61 -12.52
CA PHE A 11 -4.06 -2.46 -11.89
C PHE A 11 -5.21 -2.63 -12.90
N LEU A 12 -5.10 -2.03 -14.10
CA LEU A 12 -6.11 -2.19 -15.16
C LEU A 12 -6.20 -3.63 -15.67
N PHE A 13 -5.05 -4.31 -15.79
CA PHE A 13 -5.00 -5.71 -16.21
C PHE A 13 -5.62 -6.64 -15.16
N ILE A 14 -5.35 -6.41 -13.87
CA ILE A 14 -6.00 -7.12 -12.77
C ILE A 14 -7.50 -6.84 -12.74
N LEU A 15 -7.92 -5.59 -13.01
CA LEU A 15 -9.34 -5.22 -13.04
C LEU A 15 -10.08 -5.90 -14.20
N LEU A 16 -9.48 -5.96 -15.40
CA LEU A 16 -10.02 -6.69 -16.56
C LEU A 16 -10.06 -8.20 -16.31
N PHE A 17 -9.05 -8.74 -15.64
CA PHE A 17 -9.01 -10.17 -15.29
C PHE A 17 -10.06 -10.53 -14.23
N LEU A 18 -10.25 -9.68 -13.21
CA LEU A 18 -11.30 -9.84 -12.21
C LEU A 18 -12.69 -9.68 -12.83
N PHE A 19 -12.86 -8.73 -13.76
CA PHE A 19 -14.10 -8.53 -14.50
C PHE A 19 -14.47 -9.78 -15.31
N ALA A 20 -13.52 -10.36 -16.06
CA ALA A 20 -13.71 -11.60 -16.81
C ALA A 20 -14.11 -12.79 -15.92
N ILE A 21 -13.54 -12.89 -14.71
CA ILE A 21 -13.90 -13.92 -13.73
C ILE A 21 -15.32 -13.68 -13.18
N THR A 22 -15.69 -12.43 -12.87
CA THR A 22 -17.05 -12.13 -12.36
C THR A 22 -18.15 -12.33 -13.39
N THR A 23 -17.88 -12.04 -14.67
CA THR A 23 -18.82 -12.32 -15.77
C THR A 23 -19.02 -13.83 -15.97
N GLN A 24 -17.96 -14.64 -15.80
CA GLN A 24 -18.05 -16.10 -15.87
C GLN A 24 -18.86 -16.71 -14.71
N ILE A 25 -18.77 -16.14 -13.51
CA ILE A 25 -19.57 -16.59 -12.35
C ILE A 25 -21.05 -16.25 -12.55
N PHE A 26 -21.37 -15.10 -13.17
CA PHE A 26 -22.75 -14.72 -13.47
C PHE A 26 -23.37 -15.61 -14.57
N THR A 27 -22.61 -15.96 -15.62
CA THR A 27 -23.07 -16.93 -16.64
C THR A 27 -23.21 -18.34 -16.07
N LEU A 28 -22.32 -18.77 -15.16
CA LEU A 28 -22.41 -20.08 -14.49
C LEU A 28 -23.63 -20.22 -13.57
N ASN A 29 -24.08 -19.13 -12.95
CA ASN A 29 -25.28 -19.14 -12.11
C ASN A 29 -26.58 -19.13 -12.93
N ALA A 30 -26.60 -18.46 -14.09
CA ALA A 30 -27.73 -18.55 -15.03
C ALA A 30 -27.85 -19.93 -15.70
N PHE A 31 -26.75 -20.69 -15.82
CA PHE A 31 -26.74 -22.04 -16.37
C PHE A 31 -27.24 -23.13 -15.42
N LYS A 32 -27.41 -22.82 -14.13
CA LYS A 32 -27.86 -23.81 -13.13
C LYS A 32 -29.37 -24.10 -13.20
N GLU A 33 -30.14 -23.28 -13.93
CA GLU A 33 -31.59 -23.46 -14.09
C GLU A 33 -32.01 -24.21 -15.36
N ASN A 34 -31.10 -24.45 -16.33
CA ASN A 34 -31.41 -25.22 -17.54
C ASN A 34 -30.79 -26.62 -17.52
N ASN A 35 -31.10 -27.41 -16.50
CA ASN A 35 -30.98 -28.87 -16.56
C ASN A 35 -32.17 -29.45 -17.35
N GLY A 36 -32.20 -29.17 -18.65
CA GLY A 36 -33.19 -29.69 -19.58
C GLY A 36 -32.51 -30.48 -20.70
N ASN A 37 -32.53 -31.81 -20.58
CA ASN A 37 -32.33 -32.80 -21.65
C ASN A 37 -30.96 -32.83 -22.33
N ASN A 38 -29.95 -33.37 -21.64
CA ASN A 38 -28.69 -33.81 -22.25
C ASN A 38 -28.94 -35.00 -23.19
N LYS A 39 -29.15 -34.73 -24.49
CA LYS A 39 -28.75 -35.70 -25.53
C LYS A 39 -27.23 -35.76 -25.51
N GLU A 40 -26.65 -36.94 -25.31
CA GLU A 40 -25.21 -37.15 -25.44
C GLU A 40 -24.73 -36.63 -26.80
N ILE A 41 -23.93 -35.57 -26.79
CA ILE A 41 -23.28 -35.08 -28.01
C ILE A 41 -22.12 -36.04 -28.30
N TYR A 42 -22.25 -36.81 -29.37
CA TYR A 42 -21.17 -37.67 -29.86
C TYR A 42 -20.10 -36.80 -30.53
N PHE A 43 -19.22 -36.22 -29.71
CA PHE A 43 -18.10 -35.38 -30.18
C PHE A 43 -17.10 -36.10 -31.10
N ASN A 44 -17.27 -37.40 -31.34
CA ASN A 44 -16.40 -38.22 -32.18
C ASN A 44 -16.61 -37.99 -33.67
N ASP A 45 -17.67 -37.29 -34.09
CA ASP A 45 -17.96 -37.12 -35.52
C ASP A 45 -17.11 -36.02 -36.18
N TYR A 46 -16.46 -35.18 -35.37
CA TYR A 46 -15.68 -34.02 -35.81
C TYR A 46 -14.17 -34.34 -35.87
N GLU A 47 -13.55 -34.12 -37.03
CA GLU A 47 -12.12 -34.42 -37.25
C GLU A 47 -11.21 -33.55 -36.38
N PHE A 48 -11.54 -32.26 -36.22
CA PHE A 48 -10.74 -31.40 -35.34
C PHE A 48 -10.86 -31.84 -33.87
N VAL A 49 -12.02 -32.35 -33.45
CA VAL A 49 -12.22 -32.85 -32.08
C VAL A 49 -11.46 -34.16 -31.85
N LYS A 50 -11.42 -35.06 -32.84
CA LYS A 50 -10.54 -36.25 -32.80
C LYS A 50 -9.07 -35.85 -32.62
N LYS A 51 -8.62 -34.81 -33.33
CA LYS A 51 -7.26 -34.26 -33.17
C LYS A 51 -7.03 -33.72 -31.75
N ILE A 52 -7.99 -32.99 -31.18
CA ILE A 52 -7.91 -32.51 -29.78
C ILE A 52 -7.80 -33.68 -28.80
N LYS A 53 -8.66 -34.71 -28.95
CA LYS A 53 -8.64 -35.90 -28.08
C LYS A 53 -7.28 -36.59 -28.06
N LYS A 54 -6.64 -36.73 -29.22
CA LYS A 54 -5.31 -37.35 -29.36
C LYS A 54 -4.19 -36.57 -28.65
N LEU A 55 -4.37 -35.29 -28.34
CA LEU A 55 -3.35 -34.49 -27.66
C LEU A 55 -3.19 -34.82 -26.18
N SER A 56 -4.16 -35.49 -25.56
CA SER A 56 -4.08 -35.77 -24.13
C SER A 56 -4.93 -36.97 -23.73
N PRO A 57 -4.33 -37.97 -23.05
CA PRO A 57 -5.09 -39.11 -22.51
C PRO A 57 -6.09 -38.70 -21.42
N LYS A 58 -5.99 -37.47 -20.89
CA LYS A 58 -6.95 -36.94 -19.89
C LYS A 58 -8.39 -36.89 -20.42
N PHE A 59 -8.59 -36.96 -21.73
CA PHE A 59 -9.91 -36.98 -22.35
C PHE A 59 -10.57 -38.36 -22.38
N GLU A 60 -9.81 -39.45 -22.23
CA GLU A 60 -10.36 -40.81 -22.30
C GLU A 60 -11.45 -41.08 -21.25
N ASN A 61 -11.41 -40.35 -20.12
CA ASN A 61 -12.33 -40.52 -18.99
C ASN A 61 -12.94 -39.21 -18.48
N ASN A 62 -12.84 -38.09 -19.23
CA ASN A 62 -13.31 -36.78 -18.76
C ASN A 62 -13.96 -35.96 -19.88
N ASN A 63 -15.15 -36.41 -20.31
CA ASN A 63 -15.95 -35.72 -21.33
C ASN A 63 -16.29 -34.27 -20.93
N GLN A 64 -16.43 -33.98 -19.63
CA GLN A 64 -16.68 -32.62 -19.13
C GLN A 64 -15.50 -31.66 -19.38
N LEU A 65 -14.26 -32.15 -19.27
CA LEU A 65 -13.09 -31.32 -19.59
C LEU A 65 -13.02 -31.03 -21.08
N LEU A 66 -13.33 -32.02 -21.92
CA LEU A 66 -13.38 -31.84 -23.37
C LEU A 66 -14.45 -30.81 -23.75
N GLU A 67 -15.66 -30.97 -23.23
CA GLU A 67 -16.78 -30.08 -23.48
C GLU A 67 -16.43 -28.63 -23.11
N LYS A 68 -15.88 -28.37 -21.91
CA LYS A 68 -15.43 -27.04 -21.50
C LYS A 68 -14.39 -26.43 -22.44
N ILE A 69 -13.45 -27.24 -22.94
CA ILE A 69 -12.43 -26.77 -23.88
C ILE A 69 -13.06 -26.43 -25.23
N LEU A 70 -13.99 -27.26 -25.72
CA LEU A 70 -14.71 -26.99 -26.96
C LEU A 70 -15.57 -25.74 -26.85
N GLU A 71 -16.30 -25.55 -25.76
CA GLU A 71 -17.05 -24.33 -25.47
C GLU A 71 -16.16 -23.10 -25.49
N TYR A 72 -14.99 -23.17 -24.83
CA TYR A 72 -14.05 -22.05 -24.81
C TYR A 72 -13.51 -21.70 -26.20
N ILE A 73 -13.09 -22.71 -26.98
CA ILE A 73 -12.63 -22.53 -28.37
C ILE A 73 -13.74 -21.87 -29.20
N VAL A 74 -14.97 -22.36 -29.06
CA VAL A 74 -16.14 -21.84 -29.77
C VAL A 74 -16.41 -20.38 -29.42
N GLU A 75 -16.32 -19.99 -28.15
CA GLU A 75 -16.52 -18.60 -27.72
C GLU A 75 -15.38 -17.68 -28.17
N GLU A 76 -14.12 -18.16 -28.22
CA GLU A 76 -13.02 -17.39 -28.82
C GLU A 76 -13.23 -17.15 -30.31
N ILE A 77 -13.62 -18.19 -31.04
CA ILE A 77 -13.93 -18.09 -32.46
C ILE A 77 -15.12 -17.13 -32.65
N LYS A 78 -16.17 -17.24 -31.83
CA LYS A 78 -17.30 -16.30 -31.86
C LYS A 78 -16.87 -14.86 -31.57
N PHE A 79 -15.94 -14.63 -30.64
CA PHE A 79 -15.42 -13.29 -30.37
C PHE A 79 -14.76 -12.68 -31.61
N ILE A 80 -14.01 -13.48 -32.38
CA ILE A 80 -13.31 -13.04 -33.59
C ILE A 80 -14.29 -12.82 -34.75
N PHE A 81 -15.27 -13.71 -34.91
CA PHE A 81 -16.16 -13.73 -36.07
C PHE A 81 -17.58 -13.21 -35.77
N GLY A 82 -17.84 -12.69 -34.58
CA GLY A 82 -19.11 -12.10 -34.17
C GLY A 82 -20.33 -12.99 -34.42
N ASN A 83 -21.37 -12.42 -35.03
CA ASN A 83 -22.67 -13.06 -35.25
C ASN A 83 -22.67 -14.23 -36.26
N PHE A 84 -21.54 -14.54 -36.92
CA PHE A 84 -21.46 -15.68 -37.82
C PHE A 84 -21.62 -17.02 -37.08
N ILE A 85 -21.35 -17.04 -35.77
CA ILE A 85 -21.57 -18.19 -34.88
C ILE A 85 -22.69 -17.86 -33.88
N ASN A 86 -23.89 -17.61 -34.41
CA ASN A 86 -25.11 -17.45 -33.61
C ASN A 86 -25.95 -18.74 -33.54
N GLN A 87 -25.29 -19.90 -33.55
CA GLN A 87 -25.98 -21.17 -33.39
C GLN A 87 -26.36 -21.40 -31.90
N PRO A 88 -27.58 -21.88 -31.62
CA PRO A 88 -28.12 -22.00 -30.27
C PRO A 88 -27.41 -23.02 -29.38
N ASN A 89 -26.86 -24.10 -29.94
CA ASN A 89 -26.25 -25.18 -29.16
C ASN A 89 -24.82 -25.51 -29.60
N LEU A 90 -24.06 -26.16 -28.72
CA LEU A 90 -22.66 -26.50 -28.95
C LEU A 90 -22.48 -27.34 -30.22
N LYS A 91 -23.33 -28.34 -30.46
CA LYS A 91 -23.25 -29.21 -31.65
C LYS A 91 -23.27 -28.40 -32.95
N GLU A 92 -24.25 -27.52 -33.11
CA GLU A 92 -24.36 -26.68 -34.31
C GLU A 92 -23.18 -25.70 -34.47
N LYS A 93 -22.62 -25.23 -33.35
CA LYS A 93 -21.40 -24.42 -33.38
C LYS A 93 -20.18 -25.26 -33.84
N LEU A 94 -20.09 -26.52 -33.45
CA LEU A 94 -19.04 -27.44 -33.92
C LEU A 94 -19.24 -27.81 -35.41
N ASP A 95 -20.48 -28.05 -35.84
CA ASP A 95 -20.85 -28.26 -37.25
C ASP A 95 -20.38 -27.08 -38.11
N PHE A 96 -20.58 -25.85 -37.62
CA PHE A 96 -20.05 -24.64 -38.26
C PHE A 96 -18.52 -24.67 -38.33
N ILE A 97 -17.83 -24.89 -37.21
CA ILE A 97 -16.35 -24.90 -37.19
C ILE A 97 -15.77 -25.93 -38.17
N GLU A 98 -16.35 -27.13 -38.23
CA GLU A 98 -15.90 -28.18 -39.16
C GLU A 98 -16.14 -27.78 -40.62
N LYS A 99 -17.32 -27.23 -40.95
CA LYS A 99 -17.63 -26.72 -42.30
C LYS A 99 -16.59 -25.69 -42.77
N TYR A 100 -16.16 -24.82 -41.86
CA TYR A 100 -15.25 -23.70 -42.16
C TYR A 100 -13.78 -24.00 -41.92
N ASN A 101 -13.42 -25.25 -41.59
CA ASN A 101 -12.03 -25.68 -41.46
C ASN A 101 -11.37 -25.82 -42.83
N ILE A 102 -10.52 -24.85 -43.18
CA ILE A 102 -9.91 -24.74 -44.51
C ILE A 102 -8.58 -25.48 -44.68
N ILE A 103 -8.12 -26.16 -43.62
CA ILE A 103 -6.78 -26.78 -43.57
C ILE A 103 -6.52 -27.78 -44.71
N SER A 104 -7.53 -28.57 -45.09
CA SER A 104 -7.42 -29.56 -46.18
C SER A 104 -7.61 -28.94 -47.55
N GLU A 105 -8.47 -27.92 -47.65
CA GLU A 105 -8.87 -27.30 -48.91
C GLU A 105 -7.79 -26.38 -49.49
N PHE A 106 -7.09 -25.65 -48.62
CA PHE A 106 -6.09 -24.65 -49.02
C PHE A 106 -4.72 -24.93 -48.41
N ASN A 107 -4.32 -26.21 -48.36
CA ASN A 107 -3.06 -26.63 -47.73
C ASN A 107 -1.86 -25.81 -48.23
N TYR A 108 -1.74 -25.60 -49.55
CA TYR A 108 -0.64 -24.81 -50.12
C TYR A 108 -0.61 -23.36 -49.62
N SER A 109 -1.75 -22.66 -49.67
CA SER A 109 -1.85 -21.27 -49.20
C SER A 109 -1.60 -21.16 -47.70
N VAL A 110 -2.04 -22.15 -46.93
CA VAL A 110 -1.76 -22.25 -45.50
C VAL A 110 -0.25 -22.45 -45.26
N GLN A 111 0.40 -23.34 -45.99
CA GLN A 111 1.84 -23.61 -45.88
C GLN A 111 2.72 -22.39 -46.25
N GLN A 112 2.24 -21.50 -47.12
CA GLN A 112 2.91 -20.22 -47.36
C GLN A 112 2.91 -19.30 -46.14
N THR A 113 1.92 -19.45 -45.25
CA THR A 113 1.76 -18.62 -44.05
C THR A 113 2.45 -19.26 -42.83
N VAL A 114 2.44 -20.59 -42.73
CA VAL A 114 3.02 -21.34 -41.61
C VAL A 114 3.90 -22.49 -42.10
N TYR A 115 5.11 -22.60 -41.54
CA TYR A 115 6.12 -23.58 -41.96
C TYR A 115 5.71 -25.05 -41.73
N ASP A 116 4.86 -25.32 -40.74
CA ASP A 116 4.50 -26.69 -40.33
C ASP A 116 3.00 -26.74 -39.99
N ILE A 117 2.21 -27.14 -40.99
CA ILE A 117 0.74 -27.22 -40.89
C ILE A 117 0.28 -28.26 -39.87
N ASP A 118 1.10 -29.29 -39.60
CA ASP A 118 0.78 -30.34 -38.64
C ASP A 118 0.81 -29.82 -37.20
N LYS A 119 1.36 -28.64 -36.93
CA LYS A 119 1.26 -27.99 -35.62
C LYS A 119 -0.12 -27.41 -35.33
N PHE A 120 -1.02 -27.39 -36.32
CA PHE A 120 -2.35 -26.80 -36.19
C PHE A 120 -3.44 -27.87 -36.18
N ILE A 121 -4.46 -27.62 -35.36
CA ILE A 121 -5.65 -28.47 -35.26
C ILE A 121 -6.73 -27.98 -36.22
N LEU A 122 -6.88 -26.66 -36.28
CA LEU A 122 -7.91 -25.94 -37.03
C LEU A 122 -7.26 -24.76 -37.74
N VAL A 123 -7.66 -24.55 -38.98
CA VAL A 123 -7.39 -23.31 -39.71
C VAL A 123 -8.71 -22.79 -40.24
N LEU A 124 -9.04 -21.55 -39.90
CA LEU A 124 -10.28 -20.89 -40.33
C LEU A 124 -9.95 -19.66 -41.18
N PRO A 125 -10.92 -19.13 -41.95
CA PRO A 125 -10.80 -17.80 -42.54
C PRO A 125 -10.55 -16.76 -41.44
N GLY A 126 -9.58 -15.86 -41.61
CA GLY A 126 -9.05 -15.04 -40.52
C GLY A 126 -9.84 -13.77 -40.19
N ASN A 127 -10.83 -13.42 -41.01
CA ASN A 127 -11.73 -12.29 -40.75
C ASN A 127 -13.09 -12.49 -41.43
N THR A 128 -14.02 -11.58 -41.15
CA THR A 128 -15.38 -11.58 -41.72
C THR A 128 -15.41 -11.57 -43.26
N THR A 129 -14.52 -10.83 -43.92
CA THR A 129 -14.46 -10.78 -45.39
C THR A 129 -14.01 -12.12 -45.96
N GLU A 130 -12.95 -12.71 -45.39
CA GLU A 130 -12.46 -14.05 -45.76
C GLU A 130 -13.52 -15.13 -45.51
N PHE A 131 -14.31 -15.00 -44.44
CA PHE A 131 -15.45 -15.90 -44.19
C PHE A 131 -16.50 -15.82 -45.30
N ARG A 132 -16.91 -14.63 -45.72
CA ARG A 132 -17.88 -14.46 -46.82
C ARG A 132 -17.32 -14.95 -48.15
N ASN A 133 -16.04 -14.67 -48.41
CA ASN A 133 -15.36 -15.13 -49.61
C ASN A 133 -15.29 -16.66 -49.65
N PHE A 134 -14.99 -17.30 -48.51
CA PHE A 134 -14.99 -18.75 -48.45
C PHE A 134 -16.39 -19.35 -48.57
N ASP A 135 -17.43 -18.71 -48.03
CA ASP A 135 -18.81 -19.18 -48.24
C ASP A 135 -19.22 -19.06 -49.72
N ASN A 136 -18.86 -17.96 -50.41
CA ASN A 136 -19.02 -17.83 -51.87
C ASN A 136 -18.23 -18.91 -52.64
N TYR A 137 -17.01 -19.21 -52.21
CA TYR A 137 -16.21 -20.31 -52.75
C TYR A 137 -16.94 -21.65 -52.59
N LEU A 138 -17.46 -21.97 -51.40
CA LEU A 138 -18.20 -23.20 -51.15
C LEU A 138 -19.47 -23.28 -52.01
N MET A 139 -20.20 -22.16 -52.17
CA MET A 139 -21.37 -22.10 -53.07
C MET A 139 -20.98 -22.36 -54.53
N ALA A 140 -19.89 -21.74 -55.01
CA ALA A 140 -19.38 -21.97 -56.35
C ALA A 140 -18.91 -23.42 -56.53
N LYS A 141 -18.19 -23.97 -55.55
CA LYS A 141 -17.70 -25.36 -55.54
C LYS A 141 -18.85 -26.37 -55.59
N ASN A 142 -19.91 -26.16 -54.82
CA ASN A 142 -21.12 -26.99 -54.85
C ASN A 142 -21.78 -26.99 -56.24
N ASN A 143 -21.68 -25.88 -56.96
CA ASN A 143 -22.13 -25.74 -58.34
C ASN A 143 -21.07 -26.13 -59.38
N LYS A 144 -20.02 -26.86 -58.98
CA LYS A 144 -18.89 -27.28 -59.83
C LYS A 144 -18.21 -26.12 -60.57
N PHE A 145 -18.26 -24.92 -59.98
CA PHE A 145 -17.78 -23.66 -60.54
C PHE A 145 -18.40 -23.26 -61.89
N HIS A 146 -19.57 -23.80 -62.24
CA HIS A 146 -20.26 -23.44 -63.48
C HIS A 146 -20.87 -22.03 -63.39
N GLY A 147 -20.68 -21.23 -64.45
CA GLY A 147 -21.21 -19.85 -64.57
C GLY A 147 -20.11 -18.78 -64.52
N SER A 148 -20.31 -17.66 -65.24
CA SER A 148 -19.28 -16.62 -65.42
C SER A 148 -18.79 -15.98 -64.13
N LYS A 149 -19.65 -15.85 -63.12
CA LYS A 149 -19.28 -15.35 -61.78
C LYS A 149 -18.65 -16.42 -60.87
N ASN A 150 -18.79 -17.71 -61.21
CA ASN A 150 -18.32 -18.82 -60.38
C ASN A 150 -16.91 -19.29 -60.78
N TYR A 151 -16.52 -19.07 -62.05
CA TYR A 151 -15.19 -19.43 -62.52
C TYR A 151 -14.08 -18.70 -61.75
N SER A 152 -14.24 -17.40 -61.45
CA SER A 152 -13.26 -16.63 -60.68
C SER A 152 -13.03 -17.17 -59.27
N TRP A 153 -14.03 -17.83 -58.67
CA TRP A 153 -13.90 -18.46 -57.35
C TRP A 153 -13.07 -19.74 -57.39
N SER A 154 -12.93 -20.41 -58.55
CA SER A 154 -12.04 -21.58 -58.66
C SER A 154 -10.55 -21.22 -58.50
N MET A 155 -10.21 -19.94 -58.72
CA MET A 155 -8.85 -19.39 -58.55
C MET A 155 -8.70 -18.58 -57.26
N TRP A 156 -9.77 -18.42 -56.49
CA TRP A 156 -9.71 -17.67 -55.25
C TRP A 156 -8.88 -18.46 -54.23
N SER A 157 -8.00 -17.76 -53.51
CA SER A 157 -7.23 -18.28 -52.39
C SER A 157 -7.41 -17.37 -51.19
N PRO A 158 -7.61 -17.92 -49.99
CA PRO A 158 -7.59 -17.14 -48.76
C PRO A 158 -6.20 -16.56 -48.54
N SER A 159 -6.17 -15.35 -47.97
CA SER A 159 -4.93 -14.63 -47.67
C SER A 159 -4.75 -14.36 -46.18
N ASN A 160 -5.83 -14.45 -45.41
CA ASN A 160 -5.83 -14.22 -43.98
C ASN A 160 -6.49 -15.41 -43.28
N PHE A 161 -5.78 -15.94 -42.29
CA PHE A 161 -6.07 -17.21 -41.64
C PHE A 161 -6.11 -17.02 -40.12
N PHE A 162 -7.05 -17.68 -39.47
CA PHE A 162 -7.04 -17.90 -38.04
C PHE A 162 -6.52 -19.30 -37.74
N PHE A 163 -5.53 -19.39 -36.85
CA PHE A 163 -4.83 -20.62 -36.54
C PHE A 163 -5.09 -21.07 -35.11
N LEU A 164 -5.58 -22.30 -34.94
CA LEU A 164 -5.66 -22.96 -33.64
C LEU A 164 -4.56 -24.00 -33.53
N SER A 165 -3.50 -23.69 -32.79
CA SER A 165 -2.34 -24.57 -32.67
C SER A 165 -2.56 -25.70 -31.65
N LYS A 166 -1.87 -26.83 -31.86
CA LYS A 166 -1.75 -27.91 -30.89
C LYS A 166 -1.20 -27.42 -29.55
N HIS A 167 -0.21 -26.53 -29.58
CA HIS A 167 0.40 -25.95 -28.39
C HIS A 167 -0.62 -25.15 -27.57
N TYR A 168 -1.43 -24.33 -28.23
CA TYR A 168 -2.48 -23.58 -27.57
C TYR A 168 -3.53 -24.49 -26.91
N ILE A 169 -3.96 -25.54 -27.61
CA ILE A 169 -4.88 -26.52 -27.03
C ILE A 169 -4.26 -27.29 -25.86
N SER A 170 -2.99 -27.69 -25.94
CA SER A 170 -2.27 -28.28 -24.81
C SER A 170 -2.24 -27.33 -23.60
N PHE A 171 -2.00 -26.04 -23.83
CA PHE A 171 -2.07 -25.01 -22.78
C PHE A 171 -3.47 -24.94 -22.15
N LEU A 172 -4.55 -24.94 -22.94
CA LEU A 172 -5.92 -24.96 -22.41
C LEU A 172 -6.17 -26.23 -21.58
N ILE A 173 -5.79 -27.41 -22.10
CA ILE A 173 -5.94 -28.70 -21.41
C ILE A 173 -5.30 -28.66 -20.03
N GLU A 174 -4.05 -28.20 -19.94
CA GLU A 174 -3.33 -28.13 -18.68
C GLU A 174 -3.99 -27.19 -17.67
N ASN A 175 -4.39 -26.00 -18.10
CA ASN A 175 -4.96 -25.00 -17.22
C ASN A 175 -6.36 -25.38 -16.75
N PHE A 176 -7.25 -25.81 -17.65
CA PHE A 176 -8.58 -26.29 -17.25
C PHE A 176 -8.49 -27.53 -16.35
N SER A 177 -7.53 -28.44 -16.58
CA SER A 177 -7.27 -29.56 -15.66
C SER A 177 -6.84 -29.10 -14.27
N LYS A 178 -5.98 -28.07 -14.17
CA LYS A 178 -5.53 -27.49 -12.89
C LYS A 178 -6.70 -26.81 -12.16
N LEU A 179 -7.52 -26.05 -12.88
CA LEU A 179 -8.70 -25.39 -12.34
C LEU A 179 -9.71 -26.41 -11.78
N GLN A 180 -10.04 -27.47 -12.53
CA GLN A 180 -10.94 -28.53 -12.03
C GLN A 180 -10.42 -29.17 -10.72
N LYS A 181 -9.10 -29.38 -10.59
CA LYS A 181 -8.50 -29.90 -9.35
C LYS A 181 -8.64 -28.91 -8.20
N GLN A 182 -8.51 -27.61 -8.45
CA GLN A 182 -8.67 -26.57 -7.44
C GLN A 182 -10.14 -26.41 -7.01
N GLU A 183 -11.08 -26.40 -7.95
CA GLU A 183 -12.52 -26.38 -7.67
C GLU A 183 -12.93 -27.53 -6.74
N LYS A 184 -12.45 -28.75 -7.01
CA LYS A 184 -12.69 -29.90 -6.11
C LYS A 184 -12.14 -29.68 -4.71
N LYS A 185 -10.95 -29.08 -4.58
CA LYS A 185 -10.35 -28.74 -3.28
C LYS A 185 -11.16 -27.67 -2.55
N ILE A 186 -11.62 -26.65 -3.27
CA ILE A 186 -12.45 -25.56 -2.74
C ILE A 186 -13.78 -26.13 -2.25
N LYS A 187 -14.51 -26.89 -3.08
CA LYS A 187 -15.78 -27.53 -2.71
C LYS A 187 -15.65 -28.44 -1.47
N LYS A 188 -14.53 -29.17 -1.36
CA LYS A 188 -14.24 -29.99 -0.16
C LYS A 188 -14.01 -29.12 1.08
N LYS A 189 -13.32 -27.98 0.95
CA LYS A 189 -13.13 -27.01 2.03
C LYS A 189 -14.44 -26.32 2.40
N GLU A 190 -15.26 -25.93 1.44
CA GLU A 190 -16.59 -25.36 1.67
C GLU A 190 -17.50 -26.33 2.39
N LEU A 191 -17.53 -27.60 1.99
CA LEU A 191 -18.30 -28.63 2.70
C LEU A 191 -17.78 -28.83 4.15
N LYS A 192 -16.47 -28.74 4.37
CA LYS A 192 -15.88 -28.78 5.72
C LYS A 192 -16.26 -27.55 6.54
N ILE A 193 -16.22 -26.36 5.94
CA ILE A 193 -16.67 -25.10 6.55
C ILE A 193 -18.15 -25.22 6.91
N GLN A 194 -19.02 -25.62 5.98
CA GLN A 194 -20.45 -25.78 6.20
C GLN A 194 -20.77 -26.77 7.34
N LYS A 195 -20.03 -27.89 7.41
CA LYS A 195 -20.11 -28.84 8.54
C LYS A 195 -19.68 -28.21 9.88
N LEU A 196 -18.64 -27.38 9.88
CA LEU A 196 -18.22 -26.61 11.06
C LEU A 196 -19.23 -25.53 11.42
N THR A 197 -19.86 -24.87 10.44
CA THR A 197 -20.88 -23.84 10.65
C THR A 197 -22.14 -24.42 11.28
N ASN A 198 -22.54 -25.65 10.92
CA ASN A 198 -23.70 -26.33 11.51
C ASN A 198 -23.48 -26.79 12.97
N ILE A 199 -22.24 -26.85 13.44
CA ILE A 199 -21.89 -27.20 14.83
C ILE A 199 -21.86 -25.94 15.73
N SER A 200 -21.85 -24.72 15.18
CA SER A 200 -21.34 -23.52 15.86
C SER A 200 -22.38 -22.45 16.28
N GLN A 201 -23.69 -22.68 16.22
CA GLN A 201 -24.64 -21.62 16.61
C GLN A 201 -24.52 -21.24 18.12
N SER A 202 -24.33 -22.23 19.01
CA SER A 202 -24.13 -22.00 20.45
C SER A 202 -22.74 -21.44 20.81
N GLU A 203 -21.70 -21.86 20.08
CA GLU A 203 -20.34 -21.36 20.29
C GLU A 203 -20.16 -19.92 19.79
N LYS A 204 -20.81 -19.57 18.67
CA LYS A 204 -20.82 -18.20 18.15
C LYS A 204 -21.47 -17.22 19.13
N GLU A 205 -22.58 -17.60 19.77
CA GLU A 205 -23.21 -16.77 20.81
C GLU A 205 -22.35 -16.62 22.06
N LYS A 206 -21.64 -17.67 22.49
CA LYS A 206 -20.69 -17.61 23.60
C LYS A 206 -19.50 -16.70 23.28
N LEU A 207 -18.89 -16.86 22.11
CA LEU A 207 -17.78 -16.02 21.66
C LEU A 207 -18.20 -14.57 21.47
N GLN A 208 -19.41 -14.31 20.94
CA GLN A 208 -19.92 -12.95 20.77
C GLN A 208 -20.17 -12.25 22.12
N LYS A 209 -20.70 -12.97 23.12
CA LYS A 209 -20.84 -12.44 24.48
C LYS A 209 -19.49 -12.13 25.12
N GLU A 210 -18.50 -12.99 24.90
CA GLU A 210 -17.14 -12.79 25.43
C GLU A 210 -16.43 -11.60 24.77
N ILE A 211 -16.51 -11.47 23.44
CA ILE A 211 -15.98 -10.30 22.71
C ILE A 211 -16.62 -8.99 23.21
N ASN A 212 -17.93 -8.99 23.47
CA ASN A 212 -18.61 -7.80 23.98
C ASN A 212 -18.15 -7.44 25.40
N ARG A 213 -17.96 -8.42 26.28
CA ARG A 213 -17.40 -8.20 27.63
C ARG A 213 -15.98 -7.63 27.58
N GLN A 214 -15.14 -8.18 26.71
CA GLN A 214 -13.75 -7.69 26.54
C GLN A 214 -13.72 -6.27 25.99
N LYS A 215 -14.60 -5.91 25.05
CA LYS A 215 -14.72 -4.54 24.54
C LYS A 215 -15.10 -3.52 25.62
N GLU A 216 -16.06 -3.85 26.49
CA GLU A 216 -16.45 -2.96 27.59
C GLU A 216 -15.34 -2.82 28.64
N SER A 217 -14.64 -3.91 28.95
CA SER A 217 -13.47 -3.89 29.83
C SER A 217 -12.36 -2.98 29.28
N LEU A 218 -12.01 -3.13 28.01
CA LEU A 218 -11.01 -2.28 27.33
C LEU A 218 -11.43 -0.80 27.30
N LYS A 219 -12.72 -0.51 27.14
CA LYS A 219 -13.25 0.86 27.16
C LYS A 219 -13.09 1.50 28.53
N LEU A 220 -13.39 0.77 29.60
CA LEU A 220 -13.19 1.23 30.98
C LEU A 220 -11.70 1.47 31.28
N GLU A 221 -10.83 0.56 30.84
CA GLU A 221 -9.38 0.68 31.02
C GLU A 221 -8.82 1.88 30.25
N ARG A 222 -9.23 2.07 28.99
CA ARG A 222 -8.87 3.25 28.19
C ARG A 222 -9.27 4.55 28.88
N ASN A 223 -10.45 4.61 29.48
CA ASN A 223 -10.90 5.80 30.21
C ASN A 223 -10.05 6.09 31.46
N LYS A 224 -9.61 5.04 32.18
CA LYS A 224 -8.68 5.20 33.31
C LYS A 224 -7.32 5.70 32.86
N ILE A 225 -6.80 5.19 31.74
CA ILE A 225 -5.53 5.67 31.17
C ILE A 225 -5.64 7.14 30.76
N LEU A 226 -6.75 7.54 30.13
CA LEU A 226 -6.98 8.93 29.74
C LEU A 226 -7.11 9.88 30.94
N SER A 227 -7.73 9.44 32.04
CA SER A 227 -7.80 10.25 33.26
C SER A 227 -6.43 10.39 33.93
N GLN A 228 -5.64 9.31 33.97
CA GLN A 228 -4.27 9.35 34.47
C GLN A 228 -3.37 10.26 33.62
N ALA A 229 -3.47 10.18 32.29
CA ALA A 229 -2.70 11.05 31.39
C ALA A 229 -2.96 12.54 31.65
N LYS A 230 -4.22 12.92 31.90
CA LYS A 230 -4.58 14.31 32.28
C LYS A 230 -4.00 14.73 33.63
N ILE A 231 -3.86 13.80 34.57
CA ILE A 231 -3.23 14.08 35.87
C ILE A 231 -1.74 14.32 35.68
N ILE A 232 -1.07 13.47 34.88
CA ILE A 232 0.35 13.62 34.56
C ILE A 232 0.61 14.95 33.86
N GLU A 233 -0.20 15.32 32.86
CA GLU A 233 -0.08 16.61 32.15
C GLU A 233 -0.18 17.81 33.12
N LYS A 234 -1.11 17.77 34.08
CA LYS A 234 -1.21 18.80 35.12
C LYS A 234 0.04 18.83 36.00
N GLN A 235 0.56 17.68 36.40
CA GLN A 235 1.79 17.58 37.20
C GLN A 235 3.01 18.10 36.44
N GLU A 236 3.14 17.82 35.15
CA GLU A 236 4.22 18.37 34.31
C GLU A 236 4.17 19.89 34.25
N HIS A 237 2.97 20.46 34.08
CA HIS A 237 2.79 21.92 34.13
C HIS A 237 3.14 22.52 35.50
N GLU A 238 2.76 21.85 36.59
CA GLU A 238 3.11 22.25 37.96
C GLU A 238 4.63 22.27 38.15
N ILE A 239 5.32 21.18 37.76
CA ILE A 239 6.78 21.04 37.84
C ILE A 239 7.46 22.13 37.02
N GLN A 240 6.96 22.43 35.81
CA GLN A 240 7.53 23.47 34.97
C GLN A 240 7.38 24.87 35.60
N ARG A 241 6.25 25.15 36.25
CA ARG A 241 6.05 26.40 37.00
C ARG A 241 7.02 26.50 38.17
N GLN A 242 7.16 25.43 38.96
CA GLN A 242 8.09 25.38 40.08
C GLN A 242 9.54 25.58 39.62
N LYS A 243 9.93 24.95 38.51
CA LYS A 243 11.26 25.11 37.92
C LYS A 243 11.54 26.57 37.52
N ASN A 244 10.57 27.25 36.92
CA ASN A 244 10.70 28.66 36.56
C ASN A 244 10.79 29.56 37.80
N GLN A 245 10.04 29.26 38.86
CA GLN A 245 10.13 29.99 40.13
C GLN A 245 11.50 29.82 40.79
N ILE A 246 12.02 28.59 40.86
CA ILE A 246 13.36 28.31 41.39
C ILE A 246 14.41 29.11 40.63
N LYS A 247 14.35 29.09 39.29
CA LYS A 247 15.30 29.85 38.47
C LYS A 247 15.23 31.36 38.76
N SER A 248 14.03 31.93 38.89
CA SER A 248 13.87 33.34 39.24
C SER A 248 14.44 33.65 40.63
N GLN A 249 14.27 32.74 41.59
CA GLN A 249 14.83 32.88 42.93
C GLN A 249 16.36 32.78 42.92
N GLU A 250 16.94 31.88 42.12
CA GLU A 250 18.40 31.78 41.94
C GLU A 250 19.00 33.08 41.39
N GLU A 251 18.36 33.66 40.37
CA GLU A 251 18.78 34.94 39.79
C GLU A 251 18.70 36.10 40.81
N GLU A 252 17.69 36.09 41.68
CA GLU A 252 17.53 37.10 42.73
C GLU A 252 18.56 36.94 43.86
N ILE A 253 18.83 35.71 44.27
CA ILE A 253 19.90 35.39 45.23
C ILE A 253 21.26 35.84 44.67
N GLU A 254 21.53 35.61 43.38
CA GLU A 254 22.79 36.04 42.77
C GLU A 254 22.95 37.56 42.78
N LYS A 255 21.87 38.31 42.51
CA LYS A 255 21.87 39.77 42.64
C LYS A 255 22.15 40.21 44.08
N GLN A 256 21.48 39.62 45.06
CA GLN A 256 21.69 39.92 46.47
C GLN A 256 23.12 39.61 46.91
N ILE A 257 23.71 38.49 46.46
CA ILE A 257 25.11 38.15 46.74
C ILE A 257 26.06 39.23 46.20
N ASN A 258 25.81 39.73 44.98
CA ASN A 258 26.64 40.77 44.38
C ASN A 258 26.49 42.13 45.08
N GLU A 259 25.28 42.46 45.53
CA GLU A 259 25.01 43.67 46.31
C GLU A 259 25.73 43.61 47.68
N VAL A 260 25.63 42.48 48.39
CA VAL A 260 26.35 42.26 49.66
C VAL A 260 27.86 42.35 49.46
N LYS A 261 28.41 41.79 48.37
CA LYS A 261 29.85 41.92 48.05
C LYS A 261 30.26 43.38 47.85
N THR A 262 29.40 44.19 47.22
CA THR A 262 29.65 45.61 46.96
C THR A 262 29.61 46.40 48.27
N LEU A 263 28.57 46.20 49.07
CA LEU A 263 28.44 46.81 50.39
C LEU A 263 29.62 46.45 51.30
N LYS A 264 30.10 45.20 51.27
CA LYS A 264 31.27 44.77 52.04
C LYS A 264 32.52 45.56 51.66
N LYS A 265 32.76 45.81 50.36
CA LYS A 265 33.89 46.62 49.89
C LYS A 265 33.74 48.09 50.32
N ASP A 266 32.53 48.63 50.27
CA ASP A 266 32.26 50.01 50.71
C ASP A 266 32.49 50.19 52.22
N ILE A 267 32.06 49.21 53.02
CA ILE A 267 32.33 49.18 54.47
C ILE A 267 33.84 49.13 54.73
N GLU A 268 34.57 48.26 54.04
CA GLU A 268 36.03 48.15 54.17
C GLU A 268 36.74 49.47 53.82
N LYS A 269 36.29 50.14 52.76
CA LYS A 269 36.80 51.47 52.39
C LYS A 269 36.51 52.52 53.47
N LYS A 270 35.27 52.60 53.96
CA LYS A 270 34.89 53.54 55.03
C LYS A 270 35.64 53.25 56.33
N GLN A 271 35.90 52.00 56.65
CA GLN A 271 36.69 51.63 57.82
C GLN A 271 38.14 52.14 57.71
N ASN A 272 38.75 52.02 56.52
CA ASN A 272 40.10 52.55 56.26
C ASN A 272 40.15 54.08 56.33
N GLU A 273 39.13 54.76 55.82
CA GLU A 273 38.98 56.23 55.94
C GLU A 273 38.84 56.65 57.40
N LEU A 274 38.00 55.96 58.19
CA LEU A 274 37.83 56.22 59.62
C LEU A 274 39.15 56.04 60.39
N ASN A 275 39.86 54.94 60.17
CA ASN A 275 41.16 54.69 60.80
C ASN A 275 42.19 55.77 60.45
N SER A 276 42.18 56.26 59.21
CA SER A 276 43.07 57.35 58.75
C SER A 276 42.73 58.67 59.43
N ASN A 277 41.45 58.99 59.56
CA ASN A 277 40.98 60.20 60.25
C ASN A 277 41.28 60.16 61.75
N GLN A 278 41.15 59.00 62.40
CA GLN A 278 41.54 58.82 63.81
C GLN A 278 43.03 59.11 64.00
N LYS A 279 43.89 58.56 63.13
CA LYS A 279 45.34 58.81 63.18
C LYS A 279 45.68 60.28 62.99
N LEU A 280 45.00 60.99 62.08
CA LEU A 280 45.16 62.43 61.89
C LEU A 280 44.76 63.22 63.14
N SER A 281 43.61 62.87 63.74
CA SER A 281 43.15 63.52 64.97
C SER A 281 44.09 63.30 66.16
N GLU A 282 44.67 62.10 66.29
CA GLU A 282 45.71 61.81 67.29
C GLU A 282 46.96 62.68 67.08
N GLN A 283 47.41 62.83 65.82
CA GLN A 283 48.54 63.70 65.47
C GLN A 283 48.26 65.18 65.79
N GLU A 284 47.05 65.66 65.51
CA GLU A 284 46.64 67.02 65.86
C GLU A 284 46.61 67.24 67.37
N LYS A 285 46.09 66.26 68.13
CA LYS A 285 46.09 66.30 69.59
C LYS A 285 47.50 66.37 70.17
N GLU A 286 48.43 65.57 69.65
CA GLU A 286 49.84 65.64 70.04
C GLU A 286 50.46 67.00 69.73
N LYS A 287 50.15 67.58 68.56
CA LYS A 287 50.64 68.90 68.16
C LYS A 287 50.13 70.00 69.10
N LEU A 288 48.83 70.04 69.38
CA LEU A 288 48.23 70.99 70.31
C LEU A 288 48.81 70.85 71.72
N GLN A 289 49.04 69.62 72.18
CA GLN A 289 49.64 69.38 73.49
C GLN A 289 51.08 69.91 73.57
N LYS A 290 51.87 69.81 72.50
CA LYS A 290 53.20 70.42 72.40
C LYS A 290 53.12 71.95 72.38
N GLU A 291 52.17 72.54 71.67
CA GLU A 291 51.94 73.99 71.64
C GLU A 291 51.55 74.54 73.02
N ILE A 292 50.60 73.90 73.70
CA ILE A 292 50.20 74.23 75.09
C ILE A 292 51.41 74.17 76.02
N SER A 293 52.20 73.08 75.95
CA SER A 293 53.42 72.93 76.77
C SER A 293 54.43 74.05 76.51
N THR A 294 54.51 74.53 75.26
CA THR A 294 55.41 75.63 74.86
C THR A 294 54.92 76.97 75.39
N LEU A 295 53.62 77.26 75.25
CA LEU A 295 52.99 78.47 75.77
C LEU A 295 53.07 78.54 77.31
N GLN A 296 52.88 77.41 78.00
CA GLN A 296 53.06 77.32 79.45
C GLN A 296 54.48 77.70 79.88
N ARG A 297 55.50 77.18 79.20
CA ARG A 297 56.91 77.54 79.45
C ARG A 297 57.17 79.03 79.19
N GLN A 298 56.62 79.59 78.12
CA GLN A 298 56.73 81.02 77.83
C GLN A 298 56.07 81.87 78.91
N PHE A 299 54.87 81.49 79.36
CA PHE A 299 54.16 82.18 80.43
C PHE A 299 54.92 82.13 81.75
N GLU A 300 55.48 80.98 82.13
CA GLU A 300 56.38 80.86 83.29
C GLU A 300 57.61 81.75 83.16
N SER A 301 58.23 81.80 81.98
CA SER A 301 59.37 82.69 81.71
C SER A 301 58.99 84.17 81.87
N TYR A 302 57.84 84.60 81.33
CA TYR A 302 57.36 85.97 81.49
C TYR A 302 57.04 86.30 82.94
N ARG A 303 56.39 85.38 83.66
CA ARG A 303 56.10 85.52 85.09
C ARG A 303 57.39 85.69 85.90
N ASN A 304 58.41 84.89 85.61
CA ASN A 304 59.71 84.99 86.27
C ASN A 304 60.41 86.32 85.94
N LYS A 305 60.33 86.79 84.68
CA LYS A 305 60.90 88.08 84.27
C LYS A 305 60.20 89.28 84.91
N ASN A 306 58.87 89.26 85.02
CA ASN A 306 58.14 90.30 85.74
C ASN A 306 58.47 90.29 87.23
N ASN A 307 58.58 89.12 87.86
CA ASN A 307 59.03 89.03 89.26
C ASN A 307 60.45 89.59 89.46
N PHE A 308 61.31 89.49 88.44
CA PHE A 308 62.65 90.10 88.45
C PHE A 308 62.58 91.63 88.30
N LEU A 309 61.82 92.15 87.35
CA LEU A 309 61.63 93.60 87.17
C LEU A 309 60.93 94.27 88.36
N GLN A 310 60.02 93.57 89.03
CA GLN A 310 59.38 94.05 90.27
C GLN A 310 60.39 94.19 91.42
N LYS A 311 61.49 93.43 91.40
CA LYS A 311 62.59 93.55 92.38
C LYS A 311 63.58 94.68 92.06
N ASP A 312 63.59 95.20 90.84
CA ASP A 312 64.49 96.29 90.42
C ASP A 312 63.83 97.70 90.51
N ILE A 313 62.58 97.78 90.96
CA ILE A 313 61.82 99.03 91.18
C ILE A 313 61.73 99.41 92.68
N ASP A 314 62.19 98.53 93.57
CA ASP A 314 62.42 98.81 95.00
C ASP A 314 63.93 98.97 95.26
#